data_AF-A0A183EQ69-F1
#
_entry.id   AF-A0A183EQ69-F1
#
_cell.length_a   1.000
_cell.length_b   1.000
_cell.length_c   1.000
_cell.angle_alpha   90.00
_cell.angle_beta   90.00
_cell.angle_gamma   90.00
#
_symmetry.space_group_name_H-M   'P 1'
#
loop_
_entity.id
_entity.type
_entity.pdbx_description
1 polymer ?
#
loop_
_entity_poly.entity_id
_entity_poly.type
_entity_poly.pdbx_seq_one_letter_code
_entity_poly.pdbx_strand_id
1 'polypeptide(L)'
;MLMVKIMVHVYGTAKTPRYTVLIDDNDFTMDDLEGITYSLCFCHQIATLTTSVPTPLYVAGLYADRGRRMLYQWRLACFSFRDSLRGIHIWFSEFKLIQVFL
;
A
#
# COMPACT_ATOMS: atom_id res chain seq x y z
N MET A 1 4.85 2.51 27.65
CA MET A 1 5.22 2.88 26.26
C MET A 1 6.05 1.73 25.71
N LEU A 2 5.47 0.88 24.86
CA LEU A 2 6.14 -0.31 24.32
C LEU A 2 7.32 0.11 23.44
N MET A 3 8.53 0.00 23.97
CA MET A 3 9.79 0.26 23.27
C MET A 3 10.35 -1.08 22.78
N VAL A 4 9.63 -1.69 21.84
CA VAL A 4 10.03 -2.97 21.25
C VAL A 4 11.36 -2.78 20.52
N LYS A 5 12.45 -3.24 21.12
CA LYS A 5 13.83 -3.04 20.69
C LYS A 5 14.19 -4.03 19.57
N ILE A 6 13.50 -3.94 18.44
CA ILE A 6 13.75 -4.78 17.26
C ILE A 6 14.27 -3.89 16.15
N MET A 7 15.58 -3.77 16.03
CA MET A 7 16.19 -3.33 14.78
C MET A 7 17.55 -4.00 14.58
N VAL A 8 17.65 -4.78 13.51
CA VAL A 8 18.92 -4.98 12.81
C VAL A 8 19.04 -3.82 11.82
N HIS A 9 19.92 -2.87 12.12
CA HIS A 9 20.23 -1.75 11.23
C HIS A 9 21.45 -2.10 10.40
N VAL A 10 21.30 -2.13 9.07
CA VAL A 10 22.45 -2.38 8.18
C VAL A 10 23.21 -1.07 7.90
N TYR A 11 22.51 0.08 7.82
CA TYR A 11 23.12 1.40 7.66
C TYR A 11 22.25 2.51 8.26
N GLY A 12 22.85 3.48 8.98
CA GLY A 12 22.16 4.65 9.54
C GLY A 12 21.65 4.48 10.99
N THR A 13 20.79 5.39 11.43
CA THR A 13 20.20 5.38 12.79
C THR A 13 18.82 4.74 12.80
N ALA A 14 18.63 3.79 13.71
CA ALA A 14 17.37 3.09 13.91
C ALA A 14 16.22 3.98 14.35
N LYS A 15 15.15 4.01 13.54
CA LYS A 15 13.86 4.55 13.97
C LYS A 15 13.15 3.49 14.81
N THR A 16 12.90 3.80 16.07
CA THR A 16 12.20 2.90 16.99
C THR A 16 10.68 3.04 16.79
N PRO A 17 9.94 1.95 16.53
CA PRO A 17 8.48 2.00 16.43
C PRO A 17 7.87 2.25 17.81
N ARG A 18 6.79 3.04 17.85
CA ARG A 18 6.01 3.29 19.07
C ARG A 18 4.61 2.70 18.89
N TYR A 19 4.27 1.71 19.71
CA TYR A 19 2.95 1.09 19.73
C TYR A 19 2.08 1.70 20.84
N THR A 20 0.80 1.92 20.52
CA THR A 20 -0.23 2.37 21.47
C THR A 20 -1.39 1.40 21.37
N VAL A 21 -1.79 0.82 22.51
CA VAL A 21 -2.96 -0.06 22.60
C VAL A 21 -4.19 0.84 22.62
N LEU A 22 -5.08 0.66 21.64
CA LEU A 22 -6.32 1.43 21.55
C LEU A 22 -7.48 0.70 22.24
N ILE A 23 -7.54 -0.61 22.04
CA ILE A 23 -8.59 -1.50 22.53
C ILE A 23 -7.90 -2.81 22.91
N ASP A 24 -8.21 -3.32 24.09
CA ASP A 24 -7.80 -4.64 24.56
C ASP A 24 -8.98 -5.28 25.29
N ASP A 25 -9.56 -6.31 24.69
CA ASP A 25 -10.70 -7.06 25.24
C ASP A 25 -10.26 -8.31 26.02
N ASN A 26 -8.98 -8.68 25.92
CA ASN A 26 -8.42 -9.91 26.49
C ASN A 26 -7.57 -9.67 27.74
N ASP A 27 -7.52 -8.43 28.23
CA ASP A 27 -6.72 -8.00 29.39
C ASP A 27 -5.27 -8.51 29.35
N PHE A 28 -4.58 -8.31 28.21
CA PHE A 28 -3.19 -8.74 28.07
C PHE A 28 -2.26 -7.91 28.94
N THR A 29 -1.26 -8.55 29.54
CA THR A 29 -0.19 -7.81 30.20
C THR A 29 0.69 -7.12 29.16
N MET A 30 1.36 -6.04 29.58
CA MET A 30 2.25 -5.30 28.69
C MET A 30 3.40 -6.18 28.15
N ASP A 31 3.89 -7.11 28.98
CA ASP A 31 4.95 -8.05 28.62
C ASP A 31 4.48 -9.07 27.59
N ASP A 32 3.22 -9.51 27.67
CA ASP A 32 2.62 -10.40 26.67
C ASP A 32 2.50 -9.70 25.31
N LEU A 33 2.03 -8.45 25.30
CA LEU A 33 1.94 -7.65 24.08
C LEU A 33 3.32 -7.38 23.48
N GLU A 34 4.33 -7.13 24.32
CA GLU A 34 5.72 -7.00 23.88
C GLU A 34 6.24 -8.30 23.26
N GLY A 35 6.01 -9.44 23.91
CA GLY A 35 6.42 -10.76 23.43
C GLY A 35 5.75 -11.15 22.11
N ILE A 36 4.43 -10.92 22.00
CA ILE A 36 3.67 -11.20 20.77
C ILE A 36 4.18 -10.33 19.63
N THR A 37 4.27 -9.01 19.83
CA THR A 37 4.78 -8.10 18.79
C THR A 37 6.22 -8.43 18.39
N TYR A 38 7.04 -8.88 19.34
CA TYR A 38 8.39 -9.36 19.07
C TYR A 38 8.41 -10.61 18.21
N SER A 39 7.64 -11.63 18.56
CA SER A 39 7.55 -12.89 17.80
C SER A 39 7.07 -12.66 16.36
N LEU A 40 6.12 -11.74 16.15
CA LEU A 40 5.58 -11.41 14.83
C LEU A 40 6.60 -10.77 13.88
N CYS A 41 7.69 -10.18 14.40
CA CYS A 41 8.77 -9.63 13.56
C CYS A 41 9.67 -10.71 12.94
N PHE A 42 9.56 -11.96 13.38
CA PHE A 42 10.30 -13.10 12.81
C PHE A 42 9.48 -13.89 11.78
N CYS A 43 8.17 -13.64 11.68
CA CYS A 43 7.27 -14.39 10.80
C CYS A 43 7.34 -13.98 9.32
N HIS A 44 8.38 -13.26 8.90
CA HIS A 44 8.49 -12.77 7.52
C HIS A 44 8.87 -13.91 6.56
N GLN A 45 8.03 -14.18 5.56
CA GLN A 45 8.21 -15.33 4.66
C GLN A 45 9.41 -15.22 3.70
N ILE A 46 9.83 -13.99 3.37
CA ILE A 46 10.80 -13.72 2.29
C ILE A 46 12.20 -13.40 2.84
N ALA A 47 12.28 -12.93 4.09
CA ALA A 47 13.53 -12.45 4.67
C ALA A 47 13.81 -13.24 5.94
N THR A 48 15.02 -13.78 6.06
CA THR A 48 15.48 -14.50 7.27
C THR A 48 15.92 -13.56 8.39
N LEU A 49 15.83 -12.25 8.15
CA LEU A 49 16.17 -11.18 9.10
C LEU A 49 14.90 -10.63 9.74
N THR A 50 15.04 -10.16 10.99
CA THR A 50 13.95 -9.49 11.69
C THR A 50 13.59 -8.17 11.03
N THR A 51 12.31 -7.93 10.87
CA THR A 51 11.80 -6.63 10.43
C THR A 51 11.62 -5.69 11.61
N SER A 52 11.74 -4.38 11.40
CA SER A 52 11.53 -3.36 12.45
C SER A 52 10.07 -3.17 12.86
N VAL A 53 9.15 -3.74 12.09
CA VAL A 53 7.70 -3.62 12.23
C VAL A 53 7.13 -5.04 12.10
N PRO A 54 6.07 -5.42 12.83
CA PRO A 54 5.52 -6.77 12.76
C PRO A 54 5.14 -7.13 11.33
N THR A 55 5.41 -8.38 10.94
CA THR A 55 5.15 -8.92 9.60
C THR A 55 3.75 -8.58 9.07
N PRO A 56 2.64 -8.76 9.80
CA PRO A 56 1.31 -8.45 9.27
C PRO A 56 1.16 -6.97 8.88
N LEU A 57 1.74 -6.05 9.64
CA LEU A 57 1.70 -4.61 9.35
C LEU A 57 2.55 -4.27 8.12
N TYR A 58 3.73 -4.89 7.99
CA TYR A 58 4.57 -4.74 6.80
C TYR A 58 3.85 -5.22 5.53
N VAL A 59 3.22 -6.40 5.59
CA VAL A 59 2.48 -7.01 4.48
C VAL A 59 1.25 -6.17 4.09
N ALA A 60 0.52 -5.62 5.06
CA ALA A 60 -0.60 -4.71 4.79
C ALA A 60 -0.17 -3.48 3.99
N GLY A 61 0.99 -2.89 4.30
CA GLY A 61 1.57 -1.78 3.54
C GLY A 61 1.87 -2.17 2.09
N LEU A 62 2.49 -3.32 1.86
CA LEU A 62 2.76 -3.84 0.51
C LEU A 62 1.49 -4.06 -0.30
N TYR A 63 0.42 -4.56 0.33
CA TYR A 63 -0.88 -4.71 -0.32
C TYR A 63 -1.51 -3.37 -0.68
N ALA A 64 -1.44 -2.38 0.22
CA ALA A 64 -1.94 -1.04 -0.06
C ALA A 64 -1.16 -0.37 -1.22
N ASP A 65 0.16 -0.53 -1.26
CA ASP A 65 1.01 0.00 -2.34
C ASP A 65 0.74 -0.70 -3.67
N ARG A 66 0.48 -2.01 -3.64
CA ARG A 66 0.05 -2.77 -4.82
C ARG A 66 -1.31 -2.27 -5.32
N GLY A 67 -2.28 -2.09 -4.42
CA GLY A 67 -3.60 -1.54 -4.75
C GLY A 67 -3.51 -0.14 -5.36
N ARG A 68 -2.68 0.73 -4.78
CA ARG A 68 -2.43 2.08 -5.32
C ARG A 68 -1.89 2.03 -6.75
N ARG A 69 -0.90 1.16 -7.01
CA ARG A 69 -0.34 1.00 -8.37
C ARG A 69 -1.38 0.49 -9.36
N MET A 70 -2.21 -0.47 -8.96
CA MET A 70 -3.30 -0.99 -9.79
C MET A 70 -4.32 0.11 -10.13
N LEU A 71 -4.75 0.89 -9.15
CA LEU A 71 -5.66 2.02 -9.37
C LEU A 71 -5.07 3.09 -10.30
N TYR A 72 -3.78 3.40 -10.13
CA TYR A 72 -3.09 4.37 -10.99
C TYR A 72 -3.01 3.90 -12.44
N GLN A 73 -2.66 2.62 -12.66
CA GLN A 73 -2.64 2.03 -14.00
C GLN A 73 -4.03 2.03 -14.65
N TRP A 74 -5.07 1.64 -13.89
CA TRP A 74 -6.45 1.70 -14.37
C TRP A 74 -6.90 3.12 -14.74
N ARG A 75 -6.54 4.10 -13.91
CA ARG A 75 -6.87 5.51 -14.17
C ARG A 75 -6.22 6.01 -15.45
N LEU A 76 -4.96 5.67 -15.71
CA LEU A 76 -4.27 6.04 -16.94
C LEU A 76 -4.89 5.35 -18.17
N ALA A 77 -5.22 4.05 -18.07
CA ALA A 77 -5.86 3.32 -19.15
C ALA A 77 -7.24 3.89 -19.49
N CYS A 78 -8.07 4.19 -18.48
CA CYS A 78 -9.39 4.80 -18.66
C CYS A 78 -9.29 6.23 -19.23
N PHE A 79 -8.29 7.02 -18.82
CA PHE A 79 -8.03 8.34 -19.39
C PHE A 79 -7.67 8.25 -20.88
N SER A 80 -6.74 7.36 -21.23
CA SER A 80 -6.36 7.10 -22.63
C SER A 80 -7.55 6.66 -23.49
N PHE A 81 -8.40 5.77 -22.96
CA PHE A 81 -9.61 5.33 -23.64
C PHE A 81 -10.61 6.48 -23.85
N ARG A 82 -10.81 7.34 -22.85
CA ARG A 82 -11.66 8.52 -22.99
C ARG A 82 -11.14 9.51 -24.03
N ASP A 83 -9.83 9.75 -24.07
CA ASP A 83 -9.25 10.64 -25.08
C ASP A 83 -9.36 10.05 -26.49
N SER A 84 -9.23 8.73 -26.62
CA SER A 84 -9.50 8.01 -27.87
C SER A 84 -10.98 8.14 -28.31
N LEU A 85 -11.92 7.99 -27.38
CA LEU A 85 -13.36 8.19 -27.65
C LEU A 85 -13.71 9.66 -27.96
N ARG A 86 -13.05 10.64 -27.35
CA ARG A 86 -13.19 12.06 -27.73
C ARG A 86 -12.69 12.28 -29.15
N GLY A 87 -11.58 11.67 -29.54
CA GLY A 87 -11.11 11.65 -30.93
C GLY A 87 -12.20 11.14 -31.88
N ILE A 88 -12.85 10.02 -31.56
CA ILE A 88 -13.96 9.47 -32.36
C ILE A 88 -15.17 10.42 -32.40
N HIS A 89 -15.51 11.09 -31.30
CA HIS A 89 -16.62 12.05 -31.26
C HIS A 89 -16.34 13.34 -32.07
N ILE A 90 -15.08 13.75 -32.19
CA ILE A 90 -14.65 14.85 -33.07
C ILE A 90 -14.71 14.41 -34.54
N TRP A 91 -14.24 13.20 -34.86
CA TRP A 91 -14.36 12.61 -36.20
C TRP A 91 -15.82 12.47 -36.67
N PHE A 92 -16.75 12.12 -35.76
CA PHE A 92 -18.17 12.01 -36.09
C PHE A 92 -18.84 13.38 -36.32
N SER A 93 -18.29 14.45 -35.74
CA SER A 93 -18.70 15.83 -35.98
C SER A 93 -18.22 16.33 -37.35
N GLU A 94 -16.98 16.03 -37.74
CA GLU A 94 -16.45 16.42 -39.05
C GLU A 94 -17.10 15.66 -40.22
N PHE A 95 -17.47 14.38 -40.05
CA PHE A 95 -18.17 13.62 -41.10
C PHE A 95 -19.59 14.16 -41.41
N LYS A 96 -20.24 14.85 -40.46
CA LYS A 96 -21.52 15.54 -40.73
C LYS A 96 -21.36 16.80 -41.58
N LEU A 97 -20.18 17.43 -41.62
CA LEU A 97 -19.92 18.60 -42.47
C LEU A 97 -19.65 18.19 -43.93
N ILE A 98 -19.18 16.98 -44.17
CA ILE A 98 -18.86 16.48 -45.53
C ILE A 98 -20.11 16.01 -46.29
N GLN A 99 -21.18 15.58 -45.60
CA GLN A 99 -22.43 15.12 -46.23
C GLN A 99 -23.43 16.25 -46.55
N VAL A 100 -23.15 17.51 -46.19
CA VAL A 100 -23.98 18.68 -46.55
C VAL A 100 -23.47 19.36 -47.85
N PHE A 101 -22.32 18.94 -48.36
CA PHE A 101 -21.69 19.49 -49.56
C PHE A 101 -21.76 18.57 -50.81
N LEU A 102 -22.58 17.52 -50.78
CA LEU A 102 -22.87 16.68 -51.96
C LEU A 102 -24.35 16.70 -52.31
#